data_AF-G2QZ30-F1
#
_entry.id   AF-G2QZ30-F1
#
_cell.length_a   1.000
_cell.length_b   1.000
_cell.length_c   1.000
_cell.angle_alpha   90.00
_cell.angle_beta   90.00
_cell.angle_gamma   90.00
#
_symmetry.space_group_name_H-M   'P 1'
#
loop_
_entity.id
_entity.type
_entity.pdbx_description
1 polymer ?
#
loop_
_entity_poly.entity_id
_entity_poly.type
_entity_poly.pdbx_seq_one_letter_code
_entity_poly.pdbx_strand_id
1 'polypeptide(L)'
;MCFHRRVVFGCGHHAWQGLTRPCEREKAFNRGEVDTGCSVMWSHGFDTTRVQEDCAKCKDTKAGQEFRLGVVKEQIKALKE
;
A
#
# COMPACT_ATOMS: atom_id res chain seq x y z
N MET A 1 8.98 13.67 14.28
CA MET A 1 8.22 12.61 13.58
C MET A 1 9.19 11.74 12.80
N CYS A 2 8.95 10.44 12.71
CA CYS A 2 9.76 9.52 11.91
C CYS A 2 9.46 9.73 10.42
N PHE A 3 10.49 9.78 9.60
CA PHE A 3 10.33 9.77 8.15
C PHE A 3 10.58 8.37 7.62
N HIS A 4 9.68 7.95 6.73
CA HIS A 4 9.66 6.66 6.08
C HIS A 4 9.58 6.88 4.58
N ARG A 5 10.15 5.93 3.84
CA ARG A 5 9.87 5.84 2.40
C ARG A 5 8.41 5.50 2.19
N ARG A 6 7.80 6.12 1.20
CA ARG A 6 6.41 5.85 0.82
C ARG A 6 6.35 5.50 -0.65
N VAL A 7 5.68 4.41 -0.98
CA VAL A 7 5.32 4.09 -2.36
C VAL A 7 3.86 4.41 -2.57
N VAL A 8 3.55 5.12 -3.64
CA VAL A 8 2.17 5.38 -4.10
C VAL A 8 1.98 4.65 -5.42
N PHE A 9 0.98 3.77 -5.46
CA PHE A 9 0.65 2.93 -6.61
C PHE A 9 -0.24 3.68 -7.62
N GLY A 10 -0.32 3.16 -8.85
CA GLY A 10 -1.16 3.71 -9.92
C GLY A 10 -2.64 3.77 -9.51
N CYS A 11 -3.10 2.79 -8.73
CA CYS A 11 -4.44 2.76 -8.15
C CYS A 11 -4.67 3.75 -6.98
N GLY A 12 -3.72 4.62 -6.65
CA GLY A 12 -3.84 5.62 -5.57
C GLY A 12 -3.63 5.11 -4.15
N HIS A 13 -3.48 3.79 -3.96
CA HIS A 13 -3.07 3.22 -2.68
C HIS A 13 -1.61 3.55 -2.37
N HIS A 14 -1.23 3.41 -1.10
CA HIS A 14 0.15 3.59 -0.69
C HIS A 14 0.60 2.50 0.28
N ALA A 15 1.91 2.30 0.33
CA ALA A 15 2.58 1.47 1.32
C ALA A 15 3.73 2.24 1.95
N TRP A 16 3.94 2.02 3.24
CA TRP A 16 5.10 2.48 3.95
C TRP A 16 6.23 1.47 3.77
N GLN A 17 7.43 1.97 3.53
CA GLN A 17 8.66 1.22 3.46
C GLN A 17 9.55 1.57 4.67
N GLY A 18 10.82 1.21 4.59
CA GLY A 18 11.80 1.42 5.65
C GLY A 18 11.89 2.86 6.13
N LEU A 19 12.29 2.97 7.40
CA LEU A 19 12.59 4.23 8.07
C LEU A 19 13.78 4.92 7.38
N THR A 20 13.60 6.18 6.95
CA THR A 20 14.67 7.01 6.39
C THR A 20 15.30 7.89 7.45
N ARG A 21 14.50 8.41 8.38
CA ARG A 21 15.00 9.26 9.47
C ARG A 21 14.23 9.00 10.77
N PRO A 22 14.89 8.43 11.80
CA PRO A 22 14.26 8.24 13.11
C PRO A 22 14.04 9.59 13.81
N CYS A 23 12.92 9.71 14.54
CA CYS A 23 12.74 10.80 15.50
C CYS A 23 13.41 10.49 16.84
N GLU A 24 13.49 11.46 17.74
CA GLU A 24 14.17 11.25 19.03
C GLU A 24 13.57 10.12 19.87
N ARG A 25 12.24 9.92 19.84
CA ARG A 25 11.60 8.78 20.51
C ARG A 25 12.06 7.44 19.92
N GLU A 26 12.14 7.35 18.60
CA GLU A 26 12.63 6.14 17.92
C GLU A 26 14.11 5.88 18.25
N LYS A 27 14.92 6.94 18.31
CA LYS A 27 16.31 6.82 18.74
C LYS A 27 16.43 6.37 20.19
N ALA A 28 15.64 6.94 21.10
CA ALA A 28 15.62 6.55 22.51
C ALA A 28 15.21 5.08 22.67
N PHE A 29 14.21 4.63 21.91
CA PHE A 29 13.80 3.22 21.88
C PHE A 29 14.94 2.32 21.41
N ASN A 30 15.62 2.69 20.32
CA ASN A 30 16.77 1.95 19.81
C ASN A 30 17.97 1.94 20.78
N ARG A 31 18.08 2.95 21.66
CA ARG A 31 19.08 3.00 22.74
C ARG A 31 18.64 2.25 24.01
N GLY A 32 17.40 1.74 24.06
CA GLY A 32 16.84 1.07 25.25
C GLY A 32 16.42 2.03 26.38
N GLU A 33 16.29 3.32 26.10
CA GLU A 33 15.91 4.35 27.08
C GLU A 33 14.39 4.41 27.30
N VAL A 34 13.60 3.84 26.39
CA VAL A 34 12.13 3.75 26.47
C VAL A 34 11.66 2.40 25.97
N ASP A 35 10.52 1.93 26.48
CA ASP A 35 9.95 0.62 26.13
C ASP A 35 9.25 0.58 24.77
N THR A 36 8.90 1.73 24.19
CA THR A 36 8.11 1.81 22.95
C THR A 36 8.63 2.85 21.96
N GLY A 37 8.82 2.38 20.72
CA GLY A 37 9.16 3.22 19.56
C GLY A 37 8.03 4.16 19.12
N CYS A 38 8.27 4.86 18.01
CA CYS A 38 7.33 5.77 17.39
C CYS A 38 6.42 5.03 16.41
N SER A 39 5.11 5.05 16.64
CA SER A 39 4.10 4.47 15.73
C SER A 39 3.68 5.40 14.59
N VAL A 40 4.16 6.64 14.58
CA VAL A 40 3.72 7.68 13.64
C VAL A 40 4.61 7.67 12.41
N MET A 41 4.04 7.28 11.27
CA MET A 41 4.72 7.25 9.97
C MET A 41 4.42 8.50 9.15
N TRP A 42 5.47 9.21 8.75
CA TRP A 42 5.40 10.33 7.81
C TRP A 42 6.34 10.10 6.63
N SER A 43 6.01 10.66 5.47
CA SER A 43 6.92 10.72 4.32
C SER A 43 7.29 12.16 4.04
N HIS A 44 8.57 12.41 3.80
CA HIS A 44 8.95 13.63 3.11
C HIS A 44 8.60 13.47 1.62
N GLY A 45 8.37 14.58 0.90
CA GLY A 45 8.06 14.54 -0.53
C GLY A 45 9.12 13.78 -1.35
N PHE A 46 10.40 14.00 -1.03
CA PHE A 46 11.53 13.29 -1.69
C PHE A 46 11.61 11.79 -1.38
N ASP A 47 11.06 11.33 -0.25
CA ASP A 47 11.03 9.92 0.12
C ASP A 47 9.79 9.20 -0.45
N THR A 48 9.02 9.90 -1.29
CA THR A 48 7.82 9.35 -1.93
C THR A 48 8.11 8.95 -3.37
N THR A 49 8.01 7.65 -3.65
CA THR A 49 8.11 7.10 -5.00
C THR A 49 6.71 6.81 -5.54
N ARG A 50 6.42 7.27 -6.75
CA ARG A 50 5.18 6.91 -7.46
C ARG A 50 5.49 5.83 -8.50
N VAL A 51 4.72 4.75 -8.47
CA VAL A 51 4.82 3.67 -9.46
C VAL A 51 3.53 3.63 -10.27
N GLN A 52 3.65 3.29 -11.56
CA GLN A 52 2.49 3.18 -12.45
C GLN A 52 1.68 1.90 -12.19
N GLU A 53 2.29 0.90 -11.55
CA GLU A 53 1.63 -0.35 -11.25
C GLU A 53 0.61 -0.22 -10.12
N ASP A 54 -0.49 -0.97 -10.24
CA ASP A 54 -1.46 -1.14 -9.16
C ASP A 54 -0.90 -2.01 -8.02
N CYS A 55 -1.41 -1.80 -6.80
CA CYS A 55 -1.07 -2.66 -5.68
C CYS A 55 -1.62 -4.08 -5.89
N ALA A 56 -0.99 -5.08 -5.27
CA ALA A 56 -1.38 -6.49 -5.40
C ALA A 56 -2.88 -6.71 -5.12
N LYS A 57 -3.39 -6.14 -4.02
CA LYS A 57 -4.82 -6.22 -3.68
C LYS A 57 -5.75 -5.69 -4.78
N CYS A 58 -5.38 -4.60 -5.44
CA CYS A 58 -6.15 -4.06 -6.55
C CYS A 58 -6.05 -4.93 -7.80
N LYS A 59 -4.86 -5.46 -8.10
CA LYS A 59 -4.67 -6.42 -9.21
C LYS A 59 -5.55 -7.66 -9.00
N ASP A 60 -5.54 -8.23 -7.79
CA ASP A 60 -6.34 -9.42 -7.43
C ASP A 60 -7.84 -9.13 -7.52
N THR A 61 -8.27 -7.95 -7.03
CA THR A 61 -9.68 -7.55 -7.09
C THR A 61 -10.16 -7.39 -8.54
N LYS A 62 -9.34 -6.78 -9.41
CA LYS A 62 -9.65 -6.63 -10.84
C LYS A 62 -9.74 -7.99 -11.53
N ALA A 63 -8.79 -8.89 -11.31
CA ALA A 63 -8.82 -10.24 -11.87
C ALA A 63 -10.09 -11.00 -11.43
N GLY A 64 -10.46 -10.89 -10.15
CA GLY A 64 -11.70 -11.49 -9.65
C GLY A 64 -12.97 -10.88 -10.26
N GLN A 65 -12.99 -9.58 -10.52
CA GLN A 65 -14.11 -8.91 -11.20
C GLN A 65 -14.21 -9.32 -12.67
N GLU A 66 -13.10 -9.39 -13.40
CA GLU A 66 -13.07 -9.84 -14.79
C GLU A 66 -13.58 -11.27 -14.93
N PHE A 67 -13.16 -12.17 -14.04
CA PHE A 67 -13.68 -13.54 -14.00
C PHE A 67 -15.20 -13.57 -13.81
N ARG A 68 -15.72 -12.84 -12.82
CA ARG A 68 -17.16 -12.77 -12.56
C ARG A 68 -17.95 -12.18 -13.73
N LEU A 69 -17.42 -11.15 -14.38
CA LEU A 69 -18.02 -10.56 -15.57
C LEU A 69 -18.08 -11.56 -16.73
N GLY A 70 -17.04 -12.39 -16.90
CA GLY A 70 -17.04 -13.49 -17.87
C GLY A 70 -18.18 -14.48 -17.61
N VAL A 71 -18.30 -14.95 -16.36
CA VAL A 71 -19.38 -15.88 -15.97
C VAL A 71 -20.77 -15.30 -16.23
N VAL A 72 -20.99 -14.03 -15.85
CA VAL A 72 -22.28 -13.37 -16.06
C VAL A 72 -22.60 -13.21 -17.55
N LYS A 73 -21.61 -12.88 -18.38
CA LYS A 73 -21.80 -12.79 -19.83
C LYS A 73 -22.19 -14.12 -20.46
N GLU A 74 -21.56 -15.21 -20.06
CA GLU A 74 -21.91 -16.56 -20.52
C GLU A 74 -23.33 -16.96 -20.09
N GLN A 75 -23.72 -16.67 -18.84
CA GLN A 75 -25.08 -16.92 -18.37
C GLN A 75 -26.12 -16.11 -19.14
N ILE A 76 -25.85 -14.83 -19.43
CA ILE A 76 -26.74 -13.99 -20.24
C ILE A 76 -26.86 -14.54 -21.67
N LYS A 77 -25.78 -15.08 -22.24
CA LYS A 77 -25.81 -15.70 -23.56
C LYS A 77 -26.68 -16.97 -23.56
N ALA A 78 -26.52 -17.83 -22.57
CA ALA A 78 -27.31 -19.06 -22.42
C ALA A 78 -28.81 -18.80 -22.20
N LEU A 79 -29.19 -17.65 -21.62
CA LEU A 79 -30.60 -17.26 -21.44
C LEU A 79 -31.22 -16.63 -22.69
N LYS A 80 -30.42 -16.27 -23.69
CA LYS A 80 -30.88 -15.67 -24.95
C LYS A 80 -31.03 -16.68 -26.08
N GLU A 81 -30.51 -17.90 -25.90
CA GLU A 81 -30.71 -19.07 -26.77
C GLU A 81 -31.92 -19.87 -26.30
#